data_AF-A0A2X3ETJ9-F1
#
_entry.id   AF-A0A2X3ETJ9-F1
#
_cell.length_a   1.000
_cell.length_b   1.000
_cell.length_c   1.000
_cell.angle_alpha   90.00
_cell.angle_beta   90.00
_cell.angle_gamma   90.00
#
_symmetry.space_group_name_H-M   'P 1'
#
loop_
_entity.id
_entity.type
_entity.pdbx_description
1 polymer ?
#
loop_
_entity_poly.entity_id
_entity_poly.type
_entity_poly.pdbx_seq_one_letter_code
_entity_poly.pdbx_strand_id
1 'polypeptide(L)'
;MPGDYAPLAFRNAAGELQGYDVDMARDLGRTLGLKVSFVYTSWPALAADLQADKFDIAMGGVTETPARAQAFALSHPVVANGKIALANCQAARGSVRWKKLTVRT
;
A
#
# COMPACT_ATOMS: atom_id res chain seq x y z
N MET A 1 -7.81 4.00 2.40
CA MET A 1 -6.68 3.29 3.04
C MET A 1 -7.05 1.82 3.29
N PRO A 2 -6.24 0.85 2.85
CA PRO A 2 -6.46 -0.59 3.14
C PRO A 2 -6.37 -0.93 4.64
N GLY A 3 -5.38 -0.36 5.35
CA GLY A 3 -5.25 -0.51 6.81
C GLY A 3 -4.74 -1.89 7.29
N ASP A 4 -4.23 -2.71 6.38
CA ASP A 4 -3.73 -4.06 6.62
C ASP A 4 -2.25 -4.24 6.24
N TYR A 5 -1.53 -3.15 5.94
CA TYR A 5 -0.19 -3.21 5.36
C TYR A 5 0.86 -2.45 6.17
N ALA A 6 1.33 -3.07 7.25
CA ALA A 6 2.41 -2.52 8.05
C ALA A 6 3.77 -2.57 7.29
N PRO A 7 4.63 -1.54 7.42
CA PRO A 7 4.50 -0.35 8.25
C PRO A 7 3.85 0.87 7.53
N LEU A 8 3.27 0.69 6.34
CA LEU A 8 2.81 1.79 5.48
C LEU A 8 1.46 2.36 5.91
N ALA A 9 0.45 1.50 6.06
CA ALA A 9 -0.87 1.86 6.56
C ALA A 9 -1.51 0.65 7.24
N PHE A 10 -1.57 0.69 8.56
CA PHE A 10 -2.05 -0.43 9.37
C PHE A 10 -2.77 0.05 10.63
N ARG A 11 -3.59 -0.83 11.20
CA ARG A 11 -4.26 -0.56 12.47
C ARG A 11 -3.40 -1.04 13.64
N ASN A 12 -3.30 -0.22 14.67
CA ASN A 12 -2.71 -0.63 15.94
C ASN A 12 -3.69 -1.51 16.73
N ALA A 13 -3.27 -1.97 17.92
CA ALA A 13 -4.10 -2.81 18.79
C ALA A 13 -5.40 -2.11 19.27
N ALA A 14 -5.42 -0.78 19.29
CA ALA A 14 -6.61 0.02 19.59
C ALA A 14 -7.53 0.25 18.37
N GLY A 15 -7.16 -0.28 17.19
CA GLY A 15 -7.91 -0.12 15.95
C GLY A 15 -7.65 1.21 15.22
N GLU A 16 -6.70 2.01 15.69
CA GLU A 16 -6.38 3.30 15.11
C GLU A 16 -5.45 3.15 13.91
N LEU A 17 -5.69 3.94 12.87
CA LEU A 17 -4.87 3.93 11.66
C LEU A 17 -3.54 4.68 11.90
N GLN A 18 -2.43 4.01 11.58
CA GLN A 18 -1.08 4.56 11.68
C GLN A 18 -0.16 4.00 10.57
N GLY A 19 1.02 4.60 10.43
CA GLY A 19 2.04 4.19 9.47
C GLY A 19 2.50 5.33 8.58
N TYR A 20 3.52 5.04 7.76
CA TYR A 20 4.18 6.03 6.92
C TYR A 20 3.21 6.82 6.01
N ASP A 21 2.31 6.14 5.30
CA ASP A 21 1.38 6.78 4.39
C ASP A 21 0.28 7.56 5.12
N VAL A 22 -0.01 7.20 6.37
CA VAL A 22 -0.97 7.90 7.22
C VAL A 22 -0.40 9.24 7.67
N ASP A 23 0.87 9.24 8.07
CA ASP A 23 1.58 10.45 8.44
C ASP A 23 1.80 11.36 7.24
N MET A 24 2.15 10.80 6.08
CA MET A 24 2.24 11.54 4.82
C MET A 24 0.90 12.14 4.39
N ALA A 25 -0.22 11.42 4.54
CA ALA A 25 -1.54 11.96 4.25
C ALA A 25 -1.90 13.15 5.16
N ARG A 26 -1.58 13.05 6.46
CA ARG A 26 -1.77 14.16 7.42
C ARG A 26 -0.92 15.37 7.05
N ASP A 27 0.32 15.15 6.65
CA ASP A 27 1.23 16.23 6.25
C ASP A 27 0.80 16.91 4.95
N LEU A 28 0.34 16.14 3.97
CA LEU A 28 -0.27 16.66 2.74
C LEU A 28 -1.48 17.55 3.07
N GLY A 29 -2.39 17.08 3.92
CA GLY A 29 -3.54 17.87 4.35
C GLY A 29 -3.12 19.17 5.03
N ARG A 30 -2.13 19.12 5.93
CA ARG A 30 -1.57 20.31 6.59
C ARG A 30 -1.00 21.31 5.58
N THR A 31 -0.22 20.82 4.62
CA THR A 31 0.41 21.64 3.57
C THR A 31 -0.63 22.33 2.69
N LEU A 32 -1.75 21.65 2.40
CA LEU A 32 -2.83 22.17 1.59
C LEU A 32 -3.88 22.97 2.38
N GLY A 33 -3.79 23.01 3.72
CA GLY A 33 -4.81 23.63 4.57
C GLY A 33 -6.14 22.86 4.59
N LEU A 34 -6.12 21.56 4.34
CA LEU A 34 -7.30 20.68 4.27
C LEU A 34 -7.42 19.78 5.49
N LYS A 35 -8.66 19.47 5.89
CA LYS A 35 -8.95 18.45 6.90
C LYS A 35 -8.92 17.07 6.27
N VAL A 36 -8.07 16.19 6.77
CA VAL A 36 -7.97 14.80 6.29
C VAL A 36 -9.02 13.93 7.00
N SER A 37 -9.80 13.19 6.22
CA SER A 37 -10.68 12.13 6.71
C SER A 37 -10.21 10.79 6.12
N PHE A 38 -10.01 9.78 6.96
CA PHE A 38 -9.58 8.48 6.50
C PHE A 38 -10.77 7.59 6.20
N VAL A 39 -10.92 7.21 4.93
CA VAL A 39 -11.90 6.23 4.47
C VAL A 39 -11.22 4.86 4.31
N TYR A 40 -11.82 3.83 4.90
CA TYR A 40 -11.34 2.47 4.78
C TYR A 40 -11.81 1.81 3.48
N THR A 41 -10.94 1.01 2.88
CA THR A 41 -11.23 0.18 1.71
C THR A 41 -10.42 -1.12 1.81
N SER A 42 -10.44 -1.96 0.78
CA SER A 42 -9.63 -3.17 0.67
C SER A 42 -8.93 -3.23 -0.68
N TRP A 43 -7.89 -4.06 -0.81
CA TRP A 43 -7.17 -4.20 -2.09
C TRP A 43 -8.05 -4.56 -3.28
N PRO A 44 -9.02 -5.50 -3.17
CA PRO A 44 -9.93 -5.80 -4.27
C PRO A 44 -10.91 -4.65 -4.60
N ALA A 45 -11.33 -3.87 -3.59
CA ALA A 45 -12.32 -2.82 -3.76
C ALA A 45 -11.72 -1.45 -4.14
N LEU A 46 -10.41 -1.26 -3.95
CA LEU A 46 -9.73 0.04 -4.03
C LEU A 46 -10.07 0.84 -5.29
N ALA A 47 -10.02 0.20 -6.46
CA ALA A 47 -10.30 0.86 -7.74
C ALA A 47 -11.79 1.24 -7.88
N ALA A 48 -12.68 0.32 -7.52
CA ALA A 48 -14.12 0.55 -7.61
C ALA A 48 -14.59 1.62 -6.60
N ASP A 49 -14.04 1.61 -5.38
CA ASP A 49 -14.35 2.61 -4.36
C ASP A 49 -13.87 4.01 -4.75
N LEU A 50 -12.70 4.12 -5.38
CA LEU A 50 -12.19 5.39 -5.92
C LEU A 50 -13.08 5.90 -7.05
N GLN A 51 -13.46 5.03 -7.99
CA GLN A 51 -14.36 5.39 -9.10
C GLN A 51 -15.77 5.77 -8.64
N ALA A 52 -16.21 5.21 -7.50
CA ALA A 52 -17.48 5.53 -6.86
C ALA A 52 -17.40 6.76 -5.94
N ASP A 53 -16.32 7.55 -6.01
CA ASP A 53 -16.13 8.80 -5.29
C ASP A 53 -16.21 8.66 -3.75
N LYS A 54 -15.80 7.50 -3.22
CA LYS A 54 -15.78 7.28 -1.76
C LYS A 54 -14.63 8.00 -1.06
N PHE A 55 -13.57 8.35 -1.79
CA PHE A 55 -12.41 9.09 -1.30
C PHE A 55 -11.65 9.70 -2.47
N ASP A 56 -10.93 10.79 -2.22
CA ASP A 56 -10.23 11.54 -3.27
C ASP A 56 -8.88 10.91 -3.67
N ILE A 57 -8.19 10.28 -2.71
CA ILE A 57 -6.83 9.73 -2.90
C ILE A 57 -6.69 8.37 -2.22
N ALA A 58 -6.21 7.38 -2.97
CA ALA A 58 -5.80 6.09 -2.44
C ALA A 58 -4.33 6.14 -1.95
N MET A 59 -4.13 6.11 -0.63
CA MET A 59 -2.81 6.00 0.00
C MET A 59 -2.74 4.72 0.86
N GLY A 60 -1.55 4.13 1.02
CA GLY A 60 -1.34 2.88 1.76
C GLY A 60 -0.60 1.78 1.00
N GLY A 61 0.52 2.09 0.36
CA GLY A 61 1.38 1.13 -0.33
C GLY A 61 0.91 0.75 -1.74
N VAL A 62 0.23 1.68 -2.43
CA VAL A 62 -0.28 1.46 -3.78
C VAL A 62 0.87 1.50 -4.79
N THR A 63 1.34 0.33 -5.24
CA THR A 63 2.32 0.23 -6.33
C THR A 63 1.72 0.69 -7.66
N GLU A 64 2.47 1.50 -8.41
CA GLU A 64 2.17 1.83 -9.80
C GLU A 64 2.19 0.57 -10.68
N THR A 65 1.14 0.37 -11.47
CA THR A 65 1.09 -0.68 -12.49
C THR A 65 0.39 -0.14 -13.73
N PRO A 66 0.67 -0.67 -14.94
CA PRO A 66 -0.03 -0.24 -16.16
C PRO A 66 -1.55 -0.37 -16.05
N ALA A 67 -2.04 -1.45 -15.42
CA ALA A 67 -3.47 -1.65 -15.20
C ALA A 67 -4.09 -0.58 -14.28
N ARG A 68 -3.37 -0.13 -13.25
CA ARG A 68 -3.84 0.95 -12.36
C ARG A 68 -3.80 2.30 -13.06
N ALA A 69 -2.74 2.58 -13.82
CA ALA A 69 -2.61 3.81 -14.61
C ALA A 69 -3.71 3.96 -15.67
N GLN A 70 -4.28 2.86 -16.14
CA GLN A 70 -5.46 2.86 -17.03
C GLN A 70 -6.77 3.14 -16.27
N ALA A 71 -6.84 2.83 -14.98
CA ALA A 71 -8.06 2.92 -14.18
C ALA A 71 -8.20 4.26 -13.43
N PHE A 72 -7.09 4.89 -13.05
CA PHE A 72 -7.04 6.15 -12.31
C PHE A 72 -5.67 6.83 -12.43
N ALA A 73 -5.62 8.14 -12.15
CA ALA A 73 -4.38 8.90 -12.10
C ALA A 73 -3.48 8.42 -10.94
N LEU A 74 -2.17 8.44 -11.18
CA LEU A 74 -1.14 8.08 -10.19
C LEU A 74 -0.25 9.29 -9.93
N SER A 75 0.18 9.46 -8.68
CA SER A 75 1.17 10.48 -8.32
C SER A 75 2.57 10.08 -8.84
N HIS A 76 3.53 10.98 -8.70
CA HIS A 76 4.93 10.57 -8.73
C HIS A 76 5.19 9.53 -7.61
N PRO A 77 6.07 8.53 -7.84
CA PRO A 77 6.42 7.56 -6.81
C PRO A 77 7.02 8.24 -5.57
N VAL A 78 6.46 7.92 -4.40
CA VAL A 78 6.91 8.48 -3.11
C VAL A 78 7.98 7.64 -2.43
N VAL A 79 8.00 6.33 -2.70
CA VAL A 79 8.95 5.36 -2.12
C VAL A 79 9.27 4.28 -3.16
N ALA A 80 10.55 4.03 -3.40
CA ALA A 80 10.99 2.93 -4.25
C ALA A 80 10.68 1.58 -3.56
N ASN A 81 10.12 0.62 -4.30
CA ASN A 81 9.81 -0.71 -3.77
C ASN A 81 10.13 -1.81 -4.79
N GLY A 82 10.14 -3.05 -4.30
CA GLY A 82 10.38 -4.24 -5.12
C GLY A 82 9.86 -5.50 -4.45
N LYS A 83 9.49 -6.50 -5.25
CA LYS A 83 9.14 -7.82 -4.74
C LYS A 83 10.42 -8.55 -4.32
N ILE A 84 10.42 -9.11 -3.12
CA ILE A 84 11.50 -9.96 -2.61
C ILE A 84 10.92 -11.29 -2.14
N ALA A 85 11.70 -12.35 -2.25
CA ALA A 85 11.34 -13.64 -1.68
C ALA A 85 11.79 -13.69 -0.21
N LEU A 86 10.85 -13.94 0.71
CA LEU A 86 11.18 -14.32 2.08
C LEU A 86 11.27 -15.85 2.14
N ALA A 87 12.40 -16.37 2.60
CA ALA A 87 12.65 -17.80 2.71
C ALA A 87 13.29 -18.12 4.06
N ASN A 88 13.24 -19.39 4.47
CA ASN A 88 13.98 -19.81 5.66
C ASN A 88 15.49 -19.59 5.47
N CYS A 89 16.22 -19.31 6.55
CA CYS A 89 17.64 -18.96 6.49
C CYS A 89 18.50 -20.03 5.83
N GLN A 90 18.15 -21.31 5.99
CA GLN A 90 18.91 -22.42 5.43
C GLN A 90 18.78 -22.49 3.90
N ALA A 91 17.56 -22.33 3.38
CA ALA A 91 17.26 -22.28 1.96
C ALA A 91 17.84 -21.03 1.30
N ALA A 92 17.92 -19.91 2.03
CA ALA A 92 18.50 -18.67 1.55
C ALA A 92 20.03 -18.73 1.35
N ARG A 93 20.74 -19.62 2.06
CA ARG A 93 22.19 -19.79 1.94
C ARG A 93 22.62 -20.48 0.65
N GLY A 94 21.76 -21.32 0.06
CA GLY A 94 21.93 -21.79 -1.31
C GLY A 94 21.40 -20.73 -2.27
N SER A 95 22.10 -20.43 -3.37
CA SER A 95 21.67 -19.40 -4.31
C SER A 95 20.20 -19.55 -4.72
N VAL A 96 19.34 -18.70 -4.14
CA VAL A 96 17.89 -18.72 -4.37
C VAL A 96 17.64 -18.26 -5.80
N ARG A 97 17.09 -19.16 -6.63
CA ARG A 97 16.65 -18.82 -7.99
C ARG A 97 15.13 -18.69 -8.00
N TRP A 98 14.64 -17.59 -8.57
CA TRP A 98 13.20 -17.33 -8.74
C TRP A 98 12.44 -18.52 -9.35
N LYS A 99 13.02 -19.18 -10.36
CA LYS A 99 12.42 -20.35 -11.03
C LYS A 99 12.30 -21.60 -10.15
N LYS A 100 12.99 -21.64 -9.01
CA LYS A 100 13.00 -22.79 -8.07
C LYS A 100 12.19 -22.53 -6.81
N LEU A 101 11.66 -21.31 -6.63
CA LEU A 101 10.77 -21.00 -5.53
C LEU A 101 9.43 -21.71 -5.77
N THR A 102 9.09 -22.62 -4.87
CA THR A 102 7.78 -23.28 -4.81
C THR A 102 7.13 -22.88 -3.50
N VAL A 103 5.96 -22.23 -3.58
CA VAL A 103 5.15 -21.92 -2.40
C VAL A 103 4.45 -23.21 -1.99
N ARG A 104 4.76 -23.72 -0.79
CA ARG A 104 4.02 -24.84 -0.19
C ARG A 104 2.96 -24.24 0.73
N THR A 105 1.69 -24.49 0.41
CA THR A 105 0.53 -24.15 1.25
C THR A 105 0.31 -25.20 2.32
#